data_AF-A0AAP0LAI2-F1
#
_entry.id   AF-A0AAP0LAI2-F1
#
_cell.length_a   1.000
_cell.length_b   1.000
_cell.length_c   1.000
_cell.angle_alpha   90.00
_cell.angle_beta   90.00
_cell.angle_gamma   90.00
#
_symmetry.space_group_name_H-M   'P 1'
#
loop_
_entity.id
_entity.type
_entity.pdbx_description
1 polymer ?
#
loop_
_entity_poly.entity_id
_entity_poly.type
_entity_poly.pdbx_seq_one_letter_code
_entity_poly.pdbx_strand_id
1 'polypeptide(L)'
;MLENDPSLEHFASFTRDALLQESLAPRAVDPNNDWHDCKLNHAWCKVSQIKFLQGFRNQMLDTIKGVSKSNKNGLFINSCFAHCQSERQDTWFPDDSPMIQDKRGPISR
;
A
#
# COMPACT_ATOMS: atom_id res chain seq x y z
N MET A 1 13.16 -25.10 -11.37
CA MET A 1 14.58 -24.79 -11.14
C MET A 1 14.80 -23.29 -11.35
N LEU A 2 14.40 -22.45 -10.39
CA LEU A 2 14.76 -21.02 -10.32
C LEU A 2 14.70 -20.60 -8.84
N GLU A 3 15.49 -21.26 -7.99
CA GLU A 3 15.49 -20.99 -6.54
C GLU A 3 16.74 -20.22 -6.06
N ASN A 4 17.61 -19.73 -6.95
CA ASN A 4 18.85 -19.04 -6.52
C ASN A 4 19.28 -17.94 -7.49
N ASP A 5 18.43 -16.93 -7.73
CA ASP A 5 18.85 -15.69 -8.39
C ASP A 5 19.02 -14.57 -7.33
N PRO A 6 20.25 -14.09 -7.07
CA PRO A 6 20.50 -13.02 -6.09
C PRO A 6 19.89 -11.65 -6.47
N SER A 7 19.36 -11.48 -7.69
CA SER A 7 18.57 -10.30 -8.04
C SER A 7 17.18 -10.29 -7.39
N LEU A 8 16.60 -11.47 -7.08
CA LEU A 8 15.29 -11.60 -6.44
C LEU A 8 15.30 -11.18 -4.95
N GLU A 9 16.45 -11.26 -4.27
CA GLU A 9 16.63 -10.73 -2.91
C GLU A 9 16.48 -9.20 -2.87
N HIS A 10 16.97 -8.50 -3.91
CA HIS A 10 16.80 -7.04 -4.05
C HIS A 10 15.35 -6.65 -4.38
N PHE A 11 14.65 -7.47 -5.15
CA PHE A 11 13.23 -7.26 -5.46
C PHE A 11 12.31 -7.55 -4.26
N ALA A 12 12.61 -8.59 -3.47
CA ALA A 12 11.87 -8.92 -2.25
C ALA A 12 12.04 -7.88 -1.13
N SER A 13 13.12 -7.09 -1.16
CA SER A 13 13.28 -5.92 -0.27
C SER A 13 12.37 -4.75 -0.64
N PHE A 14 11.86 -4.69 -1.88
CA PHE A 14 11.06 -3.56 -2.38
C PHE A 14 9.54 -3.75 -2.21
N THR A 15 9.10 -4.94 -1.76
CA THR A 15 7.69 -5.28 -1.52
C THR A 15 7.33 -5.37 -0.03
N ARG A 16 8.22 -4.98 0.89
CA ARG A 16 7.85 -4.86 2.31
C ARG A 16 7.11 -3.54 2.53
N ASP A 17 5.78 -3.62 2.67
CA ASP A 17 4.88 -2.65 3.33
C ASP A 17 5.41 -1.20 3.41
N ALA A 18 5.70 -0.62 2.25
CA ALA A 18 6.40 0.67 2.15
C ALA A 18 5.58 1.83 2.74
N LEU A 19 4.25 1.69 2.87
CA LEU A 19 3.41 2.72 3.47
C LEU A 19 3.70 2.92 4.97
N LEU A 20 3.83 1.84 5.73
CA LEU A 20 4.06 1.93 7.17
C LEU A 20 5.48 2.38 7.47
N GLN A 21 6.46 1.89 6.72
CA GLN A 21 7.87 2.20 6.95
C GLN A 21 8.23 3.63 6.54
N GLU A 22 7.71 4.11 5.41
CA GLU A 22 8.14 5.38 4.82
C GLU A 22 7.22 6.56 5.15
N SER A 23 5.95 6.32 5.53
CA SER A 23 4.97 7.41 5.74
C SER A 23 4.36 7.44 7.15
N LEU A 24 3.83 6.31 7.64
CA LEU A 24 3.00 6.33 8.85
C LEU A 24 3.74 6.04 10.17
N ALA A 25 4.79 5.23 10.13
CA ALA A 25 5.61 4.90 11.30
C ALA A 25 7.12 4.90 10.99
N PRO A 26 7.67 6.01 10.41
CA PRO A 26 9.10 6.17 10.26
C PRO A 26 9.80 6.21 11.62
N ARG A 27 11.09 5.88 11.64
CA ARG A 27 11.91 5.82 12.88
C ARG A 27 11.82 7.12 13.71
N ALA A 28 11.68 8.27 13.07
CA ALA A 28 11.57 9.56 13.74
C ALA A 28 10.31 9.70 14.61
N VAL A 29 9.21 9.03 14.27
CA VAL A 29 7.93 9.09 15.01
C VAL A 29 7.60 7.78 15.75
N ASP A 30 8.41 6.74 15.58
CA ASP A 30 8.34 5.46 16.29
C ASP A 30 9.69 5.14 16.99
N PRO A 31 10.13 5.97 17.96
CA PRO A 31 11.44 5.79 18.62
C PRO A 31 11.50 4.52 19.48
N ASN A 32 10.35 4.04 19.97
CA ASN A 32 10.24 2.82 20.77
C ASN A 32 10.11 1.55 19.93
N ASN A 33 10.05 1.69 18.60
CA ASN A 33 9.93 0.57 17.67
C ASN A 33 8.65 -0.26 17.88
N ASP A 34 7.56 0.39 18.32
CA ASP A 34 6.28 -0.24 18.61
C ASP A 34 5.63 -0.82 17.35
N TRP A 35 5.94 -0.27 16.18
CA TRP A 35 5.39 -0.68 14.89
C TRP A 35 6.25 -1.70 14.16
N HIS A 36 7.35 -2.19 14.76
CA HIS A 36 8.29 -3.09 14.10
C HIS A 36 7.62 -4.32 13.50
N ASP A 37 6.92 -5.10 14.34
CA ASP A 37 6.30 -6.35 13.90
C ASP A 37 5.18 -6.08 12.90
N CYS A 38 4.41 -5.01 13.10
CA CYS A 38 3.34 -4.58 12.21
C CYS A 38 3.85 -4.16 10.83
N LYS A 39 5.05 -3.56 10.75
CA LYS A 39 5.75 -3.22 9.50
C LYS A 39 6.28 -4.44 8.75
N LEU A 40 6.62 -5.51 9.46
CA LEU A 40 7.10 -6.75 8.86
C LEU A 40 5.95 -7.63 8.37
N ASN A 41 4.83 -7.61 9.09
CA ASN A 41 3.64 -8.36 8.75
C ASN A 41 2.41 -7.70 9.38
N HIS A 42 1.47 -7.27 8.54
CA HIS A 42 0.21 -6.68 9.01
C HIS A 42 -0.63 -7.59 9.93
N ALA A 43 -0.45 -8.91 9.84
CA ALA A 43 -1.10 -9.86 10.75
C ALA A 43 -0.57 -9.76 12.19
N TRP A 44 0.59 -9.14 12.40
CA TRP A 44 1.21 -8.93 13.71
C TRP A 44 0.93 -7.55 14.31
N CYS A 45 0.11 -6.73 13.65
CA CYS A 45 -0.31 -5.46 14.20
C CYS A 45 -1.19 -5.65 15.45
N LYS A 46 -0.92 -4.85 16.49
CA LYS A 46 -1.77 -4.74 17.67
C LYS A 46 -3.12 -4.16 17.28
N VAL A 47 -4.17 -4.46 18.06
CA VAL A 47 -5.51 -3.91 17.86
C VAL A 47 -5.52 -2.37 17.81
N SER A 48 -4.68 -1.72 18.60
CA SER A 48 -4.52 -0.26 18.58
C SER A 48 -3.95 0.27 17.26
N GLN A 49 -2.96 -0.43 16.68
CA GLN A 49 -2.34 -0.08 15.40
C GLN A 49 -3.33 -0.25 14.25
N ILE A 50 -4.11 -1.34 14.24
CA ILE A 50 -5.17 -1.54 13.25
C ILE A 50 -6.22 -0.43 13.34
N LYS A 51 -6.64 -0.04 14.55
CA LYS A 51 -7.59 1.08 14.74
C LYS A 51 -7.02 2.40 14.22
N PHE A 52 -5.73 2.66 14.43
CA PHE A 52 -5.07 3.84 13.87
C PHE A 52 -5.11 3.83 12.34
N LEU A 53 -4.76 2.71 11.71
CA LEU A 53 -4.79 2.57 10.24
C LEU A 53 -6.20 2.74 9.66
N GLN A 54 -7.22 2.22 10.34
CA GLN A 54 -8.61 2.42 9.96
C GLN A 54 -9.04 3.89 10.08
N GLY A 55 -8.60 4.57 11.16
CA GLY A 55 -8.82 6.01 11.33
C GLY A 55 -8.19 6.83 10.21
N PHE A 56 -6.93 6.55 9.88
CA PHE A 56 -6.22 7.19 8.78
C PHE A 56 -6.94 7.00 7.44
N ARG A 57 -7.35 5.75 7.12
CA ARG A 57 -8.15 5.45 5.92
C ARG A 57 -9.41 6.31 5.85
N ASN A 58 -10.15 6.42 6.94
CA ASN A 58 -11.40 7.19 6.96
C ASN A 58 -11.13 8.69 6.72
N GLN A 59 -10.06 9.23 7.30
CA GLN A 59 -9.64 10.62 7.08
C GLN A 59 -9.24 10.86 5.61
N MET A 60 -8.48 9.94 5.01
CA MET A 60 -8.12 9.99 3.59
C MET A 60 -9.39 10.00 2.72
N LEU A 61 -10.30 9.04 2.95
CA LEU A 61 -11.56 8.92 2.21
C LEU A 61 -12.43 10.17 2.34
N ASP A 62 -12.48 10.79 3.52
CA ASP A 62 -13.23 12.03 3.70
C ASP A 62 -12.60 13.21 2.94
N THR A 63 -11.28 13.34 3.01
CA THR A 63 -10.52 14.39 2.31
C THR A 63 -10.73 14.35 0.80
N ILE A 64 -10.67 13.16 0.19
CA ILE A 64 -10.80 13.02 -1.27
C ILE A 64 -12.23 13.23 -1.79
N LYS A 65 -13.27 13.28 -0.92
CA LYS A 65 -14.65 13.61 -1.35
C LYS A 65 -14.72 14.98 -2.02
N GLY A 66 -13.84 15.92 -1.67
CA GLY A 66 -13.76 17.20 -2.34
C GLY A 66 -13.35 17.05 -3.82
N VAL A 67 -12.34 16.21 -4.06
CA VAL A 67 -11.78 15.94 -5.40
C VAL A 67 -12.74 15.08 -6.23
N SER A 68 -13.46 14.15 -5.60
CA SER A 68 -14.38 13.22 -6.26
C SER A 68 -15.63 13.86 -6.84
N LYS A 69 -15.95 15.11 -6.45
CA LYS A 69 -17.14 15.83 -6.93
C LYS A 69 -16.97 16.40 -8.34
N SER A 70 -15.74 16.50 -8.84
CA SER A 70 -15.46 16.99 -10.19
C SER A 70 -15.70 15.90 -11.23
N ASN A 71 -16.48 16.22 -12.27
CA ASN A 71 -16.67 15.34 -13.43
C ASN A 71 -15.45 15.28 -14.37
N LYS A 72 -14.40 16.06 -14.10
CA LYS A 72 -13.14 16.06 -14.86
C LYS A 72 -12.06 15.19 -14.23
N ASN A 73 -12.29 14.68 -13.02
CA ASN A 73 -11.31 13.90 -12.26
C ASN A 73 -11.78 12.43 -12.14
N GLY A 74 -10.82 11.51 -12.10
CA GLY A 74 -11.04 10.12 -11.74
C GLY A 74 -10.29 9.77 -10.46
N LEU A 75 -10.84 8.86 -9.66
CA LEU A 75 -10.17 8.31 -8.48
C LEU A 75 -10.13 6.80 -8.60
N PHE A 76 -8.96 6.22 -8.33
CA PHE A 76 -8.79 4.79 -8.15
C PHE A 76 -8.31 4.57 -6.72
N ILE A 77 -9.09 3.85 -5.91
CA ILE A 77 -8.80 3.57 -4.52
C ILE A 77 -8.86 2.06 -4.34
N ASN A 78 -7.76 1.45 -3.93
CA ASN A 78 -7.70 0.04 -3.58
C ASN A 78 -7.44 -0.12 -2.07
N SER A 79 -7.69 -1.31 -1.55
CA SER A 79 -7.55 -1.65 -0.13
C SER A 79 -6.15 -2.16 0.21
N CYS A 80 -5.11 -1.54 -0.34
CA CYS A 80 -3.76 -2.07 -0.31
C CYS A 80 -2.81 -1.13 0.42
N PHE A 81 -1.86 -1.69 1.15
CA PHE A 81 -0.83 -0.96 1.90
C PHE A 81 0.42 -0.71 1.03
N ALA A 82 0.21 -0.15 -0.17
CA ALA A 82 1.28 0.07 -1.14
C ALA A 82 1.70 1.55 -1.18
N HIS A 83 3.00 1.78 -1.39
CA HIS A 83 3.58 3.09 -1.71
C HIS A 83 4.15 3.04 -3.14
N CYS A 84 4.17 4.17 -3.85
CA CYS A 84 4.67 4.27 -5.24
C CYS A 84 3.99 3.35 -6.29
N GLN A 85 2.78 2.84 -6.04
CA GLN A 85 2.09 1.94 -7.00
C GLN A 85 1.87 2.59 -8.37
N SER A 86 1.68 3.91 -8.42
CA SER A 86 1.51 4.63 -9.68
C SER A 86 2.75 4.66 -10.57
N GLU A 87 3.95 4.41 -10.02
CA GLU A 87 5.21 4.53 -10.77
C GLU A 87 5.55 3.27 -11.57
N ARG A 88 5.07 2.10 -11.12
CA ARG A 88 5.39 0.79 -11.73
C ARG A 88 4.37 0.40 -12.78
N GLN A 89 4.60 0.80 -14.03
CA GLN A 89 3.68 0.56 -15.15
C GLN A 89 3.39 -0.94 -15.41
N ASP A 90 4.34 -1.81 -15.11
CA ASP A 90 4.21 -3.28 -15.18
C ASP A 90 3.12 -3.82 -14.24
N THR A 91 2.77 -3.09 -13.19
CA THR A 91 1.69 -3.48 -12.25
C THR A 91 0.30 -3.07 -12.72
N TRP A 92 0.16 -2.22 -13.75
CA TRP A 92 -1.13 -1.66 -14.17
C TRP A 92 -1.98 -2.58 -15.06
N PHE A 93 -1.33 -3.45 -15.84
CA PHE A 93 -2.01 -4.28 -16.84
C PHE A 93 -1.71 -5.79 -16.81
N PRO A 94 -1.27 -6.42 -15.71
CA PRO A 94 -1.11 -7.86 -15.69
C PRO A 94 -2.48 -8.58 -15.84
N ASP A 95 -2.45 -9.83 -16.29
CA ASP A 95 -3.65 -10.62 -16.57
C ASP A 95 -4.49 -10.90 -15.31
N ASP A 96 -3.85 -10.92 -14.14
CA ASP A 96 -4.45 -11.10 -12.81
C ASP A 96 -4.89 -9.77 -12.15
N SER A 97 -4.86 -8.65 -12.88
CA SER A 97 -5.29 -7.35 -12.37
C SER A 97 -6.77 -7.32 -11.97
N PRO A 98 -7.12 -6.63 -10.88
CA PRO A 98 -8.51 -6.36 -10.55
C PRO A 98 -9.16 -5.52 -11.64
N MET A 99 -10.42 -5.83 -11.96
CA MET A 99 -11.21 -5.11 -12.96
C MET A 99 -12.37 -4.36 -12.31
N ILE A 100 -12.56 -3.11 -12.71
CA ILE A 100 -13.71 -2.28 -12.34
C ILE A 100 -14.37 -1.81 -13.63
N GLN A 101 -15.62 -2.23 -13.88
CA GLN A 101 -16.37 -1.88 -15.11
C GLN A 101 -15.56 -2.16 -16.39
N ASP A 102 -15.00 -3.38 -16.50
CA ASP A 102 -14.17 -3.85 -17.63
C ASP A 102 -12.87 -3.06 -17.87
N LYS A 103 -12.46 -2.23 -16.90
CA LYS A 103 -11.16 -1.55 -16.91
C LYS A 103 -10.23 -2.21 -15.91
N ARG A 104 -9.07 -2.66 -16.40
CA ARG A 104 -7.97 -3.16 -15.55
C ARG A 104 -7.39 -2.02 -14.72
N GLY A 105 -7.24 -2.27 -13.43
CA GLY A 105 -6.50 -1.42 -12.51
C GLY A 105 -5.18 -2.06 -12.10
N PRO A 106 -4.32 -1.32 -11.38
CA PRO A 106 -3.07 -1.86 -10.91
C PRO A 106 -3.26 -2.97 -9.88
N ILE A 107 -2.44 -4.01 -10.00
CA ILE A 107 -2.32 -5.05 -9.00
C ILE A 107 -1.52 -4.52 -7.81
N SER A 108 -1.97 -4.87 -6.62
CA SER A 108 -1.23 -4.65 -5.39
C SER A 108 -0.77 -6.01 -4.89
N ARG A 109 0.50 -6.32 -5.09
CA ARG A 109 1.14 -7.50 -4.51
C ARG A 109 1.86 -7.12 -3.23
#